data_AF-A0A0N5A5B6-F1
#
_entry.id   AF-A0A0N5A5B6-F1
#
_cell.length_a   1.000
_cell.length_b   1.000
_cell.length_c   1.000
_cell.angle_alpha   90.00
_cell.angle_beta   90.00
_cell.angle_gamma   90.00
#
_symmetry.space_group_name_H-M   'P 1'
#
loop_
_entity.id
_entity.type
_entity.pdbx_description
1 polymer ?
#
loop_
_entity_poly.entity_id
_entity_poly.type
_entity_poly.pdbx_seq_one_letter_code
_entity_poly.pdbx_strand_id
1 'polypeptide(L)'
;MSSTINILQMVDTQVHPTVPYVNALKDLEFKTTISGKKDCYYFINLPENYQVRLVNITLIMEIGYSCQSVMGAEIKFKADKTVVGPRFCDVSSYPEIQSEDNLVIIHYIGKAAARSLSFTYRMF
;
A
#
# COMPACT_ATOMS: atom_id res chain seq x y z
N MET A 1 -15.94 2.42 -10.82
CA MET A 1 -15.02 1.81 -11.81
C MET A 1 -13.85 1.25 -11.02
N SER A 2 -13.85 -0.06 -10.81
CA SER A 2 -12.86 -0.78 -10.01
C SER A 2 -11.71 -1.19 -10.92
N SER A 3 -10.52 -0.61 -10.71
CA SER A 3 -9.33 -1.02 -11.44
C SER A 3 -8.58 -2.05 -10.60
N THR A 4 -8.88 -3.32 -10.84
CA THR A 4 -8.10 -4.44 -10.32
C THR A 4 -6.86 -4.59 -11.21
N ILE A 5 -5.66 -4.39 -10.66
CA ILE A 5 -4.42 -4.77 -11.34
C ILE A 5 -4.21 -6.26 -11.05
N ASN A 6 -4.64 -7.12 -11.96
CA ASN A 6 -4.34 -8.55 -11.92
C ASN A 6 -2.92 -8.76 -12.45
N ILE A 7 -1.97 -9.09 -11.56
CA ILE A 7 -0.60 -9.50 -11.92
C ILE A 7 -0.55 -11.04 -12.15
N LEU A 8 -1.65 -11.62 -12.65
CA LEU A 8 -1.75 -13.06 -12.93
C LEU A 8 -2.14 -13.28 -14.40
N GLN A 9 -1.28 -12.82 -15.32
CA GLN A 9 -1.21 -13.37 -16.67
C GLN A 9 0.23 -13.33 -17.17
N MET A 10 1.15 -13.99 -16.47
CA MET A 10 2.34 -14.54 -17.11
C MET A 10 2.62 -15.93 -16.55
N VAL A 11 2.33 -16.91 -17.40
CA VAL A 11 2.77 -18.32 -17.37
C VAL A 11 1.93 -19.28 -16.51
N ASP A 12 0.89 -19.77 -17.17
CA ASP A 12 0.27 -21.07 -16.96
C ASP A 12 1.33 -22.17 -17.14
N THR A 13 1.82 -22.77 -16.05
CA THR A 13 2.33 -24.14 -15.98
C THR A 13 2.51 -24.55 -14.52
N GLN A 14 1.92 -25.69 -14.16
CA GLN A 14 2.11 -26.38 -12.88
C GLN A 14 3.59 -26.77 -12.70
N VAL A 15 4.41 -25.88 -12.15
CA VAL A 15 5.78 -26.19 -11.70
C VAL A 15 5.98 -25.55 -10.33
N HIS A 16 6.37 -26.38 -9.35
CA HIS A 16 6.77 -25.93 -8.03
C HIS A 16 7.82 -24.81 -8.18
N PRO A 17 7.59 -23.58 -7.67
CA PRO A 17 8.44 -22.44 -7.98
C PRO A 17 9.86 -22.73 -7.51
N THR A 18 10.81 -22.71 -8.45
CA THR A 18 12.22 -22.96 -8.15
C THR A 18 12.77 -21.79 -7.33
N VAL A 19 13.46 -22.14 -6.24
CA VAL A 19 14.10 -21.26 -5.24
C VAL A 19 14.84 -20.03 -5.80
N PRO A 20 15.47 -20.04 -7.00
CA PRO A 20 16.15 -18.85 -7.53
C PRO A 20 15.21 -17.68 -7.93
N TYR A 21 13.99 -17.96 -8.39
CA TYR A 21 13.07 -16.92 -8.89
C TYR A 21 12.43 -16.11 -7.75
N VAL A 22 12.18 -16.76 -6.63
CA VAL A 22 11.61 -16.16 -5.41
C VAL A 22 12.54 -15.10 -4.82
N ASN A 23 13.85 -15.36 -4.83
CA ASN A 23 14.84 -14.43 -4.27
C ASN A 23 14.95 -13.15 -5.12
N ALA A 24 14.82 -13.24 -6.45
CA ALA A 24 14.84 -12.07 -7.34
C ALA A 24 13.62 -11.15 -7.15
N LEU A 25 12.48 -11.70 -6.71
CA LEU A 25 11.26 -10.93 -6.43
C LEU A 25 11.30 -10.23 -5.06
N LYS A 26 12.08 -10.72 -4.10
CA LYS A 26 12.31 -10.05 -2.81
C LYS A 26 13.03 -8.70 -2.98
N ASP A 27 13.88 -8.59 -3.99
CA ASP A 27 14.62 -7.36 -4.29
C ASP A 27 13.84 -6.39 -5.18
N LEU A 28 12.64 -6.78 -5.64
CA LEU A 28 11.82 -5.95 -6.51
C LEU A 28 10.99 -4.95 -5.70
N GLU A 29 11.27 -3.67 -5.91
CA GLU A 29 10.56 -2.57 -5.28
C GLU A 29 9.56 -1.94 -6.25
N PHE A 30 8.32 -1.74 -5.78
CA PHE A 30 7.25 -1.13 -6.55
C PHE A 30 6.89 0.23 -5.98
N LYS A 31 7.21 1.29 -6.72
CA LYS A 31 6.87 2.66 -6.35
C LYS A 31 5.47 3.02 -6.85
N THR A 32 4.64 3.55 -5.95
CA THR A 32 3.27 3.98 -6.24
C THR A 32 3.03 5.40 -5.73
N THR A 33 2.31 6.19 -6.52
CA THR A 33 1.80 7.51 -6.11
C THR A 33 0.32 7.60 -6.42
N ILE A 34 -0.45 7.95 -5.40
CA ILE A 34 -1.89 8.17 -5.42
C ILE A 34 -2.12 9.66 -5.26
N SER A 35 -2.74 10.35 -6.23
CA SER A 35 -2.98 11.78 -6.14
C SER A 35 -4.41 12.20 -6.49
N GLY A 36 -4.79 13.39 -6.02
CA GLY A 36 -5.99 14.09 -6.43
C GLY A 36 -7.21 13.90 -5.53
N LYS A 37 -8.34 14.45 -5.99
CA LYS A 37 -9.61 14.41 -5.27
C LYS A 37 -10.30 13.06 -5.46
N LYS A 38 -10.15 12.16 -4.49
CA LYS A 38 -10.77 10.83 -4.49
C LYS A 38 -10.83 10.22 -3.10
N ASP A 39 -11.75 9.29 -2.95
CA ASP A 39 -11.93 8.44 -1.80
C ASP A 39 -11.87 7.00 -2.32
N CYS A 40 -10.76 6.30 -2.08
CA CYS A 40 -10.47 5.02 -2.70
C CYS A 40 -9.75 4.07 -1.75
N TYR A 41 -10.08 2.78 -1.87
CA TYR A 41 -9.36 1.69 -1.26
C TYR A 41 -8.41 1.06 -2.27
N TYR A 42 -7.17 0.85 -1.85
CA TYR A 42 -6.12 0.19 -2.60
C TYR A 42 -5.70 -1.07 -1.85
N PHE A 43 -5.60 -2.17 -2.57
CA PHE A 43 -5.26 -3.47 -2.01
C PHE A 43 -3.91 -3.91 -2.58
N ILE A 44 -2.93 -4.10 -1.70
CA ILE A 44 -1.63 -4.67 -2.05
C ILE A 44 -1.66 -6.11 -1.57
N ASN A 45 -1.78 -7.04 -2.50
CA ASN A 45 -1.88 -8.47 -2.22
C ASN A 45 -0.66 -9.19 -2.78
N LEU A 46 0.05 -9.91 -1.90
CA LEU A 46 1.17 -10.77 -2.26
C LEU A 46 0.75 -12.25 -2.20
N PRO A 47 1.54 -13.17 -2.76
CA PRO A 47 1.31 -14.60 -2.56
C PRO A 47 1.29 -14.97 -1.08
N GLU A 48 0.63 -16.08 -0.76
CA GLU A 48 0.60 -16.61 0.61
C GLU A 48 2.02 -16.85 1.14
N ASN A 49 2.19 -16.69 2.46
CA ASN A 49 3.47 -16.79 3.19
C ASN A 49 4.48 -15.65 2.99
N TYR A 50 4.11 -14.58 2.27
CA TYR A 50 4.88 -13.33 2.25
C TYR A 50 4.21 -12.25 3.06
N GLN A 51 5.02 -11.31 3.56
CA GLN A 51 4.52 -10.07 4.14
C GLN A 51 4.79 -8.91 3.18
N VAL A 52 3.95 -7.89 3.23
CA VAL A 52 4.15 -6.62 2.53
C VAL A 52 4.99 -5.73 3.43
N ARG A 53 6.11 -5.23 2.91
CA ARG A 53 6.85 -4.14 3.54
C ARG A 53 6.64 -2.86 2.75
N LEU A 54 6.04 -1.85 3.38
CA LEU A 54 5.89 -0.49 2.89
C LEU A 54 7.04 0.39 3.41
N VAL A 55 7.70 1.09 2.49
CA VAL A 55 8.79 2.03 2.78
C VAL A 55 8.58 3.34 2.04
N ASN A 56 9.32 4.38 2.41
CA ASN A 56 9.26 5.71 1.78
C ASN A 56 7.83 6.27 1.71
N ILE A 57 7.06 6.08 2.79
CA ILE A 57 5.66 6.48 2.86
C ILE A 57 5.60 7.99 3.08
N THR A 58 5.16 8.73 2.06
CA THR A 58 5.06 10.19 2.09
C THR A 58 3.64 10.62 1.80
N LEU A 59 3.08 11.44 2.67
CA LEU A 59 1.79 12.07 2.45
C LEU A 59 2.00 13.57 2.20
N ILE A 60 1.34 14.10 1.19
CA ILE A 60 1.24 15.54 0.92
C ILE A 60 -0.22 15.93 1.13
N MET A 61 -0.48 16.61 2.24
CA MET A 61 -1.75 17.26 2.56
C MET A 61 -1.53 18.77 2.70
N GLU A 62 -2.58 19.51 3.01
CA GLU A 62 -2.44 20.94 3.27
C GLU A 62 -2.13 21.11 4.76
N ILE A 63 -1.13 21.94 5.10
CA ILE A 63 -0.67 22.13 6.47
C ILE A 63 -1.81 22.73 7.30
N GLY A 64 -2.08 22.17 8.48
CA GLY A 64 -3.08 22.69 9.41
C GLY A 64 -4.43 21.96 9.44
N TYR A 65 -4.62 20.93 8.60
CA TYR A 65 -5.75 20.01 8.77
C TYR A 65 -5.38 18.96 9.83
N SER A 66 -5.96 19.07 11.02
CA SER A 66 -5.92 17.97 11.98
C SER A 66 -6.51 16.70 11.34
N CYS A 67 -6.09 15.51 11.82
CA CYS A 67 -6.71 14.22 11.48
C CYS A 67 -8.22 14.13 11.82
N GLN A 68 -8.80 15.21 12.39
CA GLN A 68 -10.24 15.37 12.59
C GLN A 68 -10.96 15.65 11.26
N SER A 69 -10.24 16.18 10.27
CA SER A 69 -10.77 16.26 8.91
C SER A 69 -10.87 14.86 8.30
N VAL A 70 -11.95 14.58 7.57
CA VAL A 70 -12.18 13.31 6.85
C VAL A 70 -11.23 13.21 5.63
N MET A 71 -9.95 13.51 5.80
CA MET A 71 -8.91 13.53 4.78
C MET A 71 -7.67 12.85 5.33
N GLY A 72 -6.90 12.17 4.48
CA GLY A 72 -5.72 11.45 4.91
C GLY A 72 -5.56 10.10 4.23
N ALA A 73 -4.73 9.26 4.84
CA ALA A 73 -4.56 7.87 4.47
C ALA A 73 -4.62 6.98 5.72
N GLU A 74 -5.44 5.93 5.71
CA GLU A 74 -5.37 4.85 6.69
C GLU A 74 -4.68 3.63 6.06
N ILE A 75 -3.71 3.04 6.75
CA ILE A 75 -3.04 1.82 6.29
C ILE A 75 -3.35 0.68 7.27
N LYS A 76 -4.10 -0.33 6.81
CA LYS A 76 -4.37 -1.55 7.56
C LYS A 76 -3.36 -2.62 7.16
N PHE A 77 -2.51 -3.01 8.12
CA PHE A 77 -1.42 -3.97 7.92
C PHE A 77 -1.50 -5.17 8.86
N LYS A 78 -2.39 -5.14 9.86
CA LYS A 78 -2.63 -6.26 10.79
C LYS A 78 -3.36 -7.41 10.11
N ALA A 79 -3.19 -8.63 10.59
CA ALA A 79 -3.87 -9.81 10.03
C ALA A 79 -5.40 -9.66 10.15
N ASP A 80 -5.88 -9.18 11.31
CA ASP A 80 -7.27 -8.77 11.48
C ASP A 80 -7.52 -7.39 10.86
N LYS A 81 -8.17 -7.38 9.69
CA LYS A 81 -8.51 -6.16 8.94
C LYS A 81 -9.65 -5.35 9.54
N THR A 82 -10.31 -5.83 10.60
CA THR A 82 -11.33 -5.06 11.34
C THR A 82 -10.69 -4.01 12.26
N VAL A 83 -9.43 -4.23 12.67
CA VAL A 83 -8.69 -3.29 13.51
C VAL A 83 -8.34 -2.01 12.74
N VAL A 84 -8.44 -0.87 13.43
CA VAL A 84 -8.08 0.45 12.87
C VAL A 84 -6.56 0.51 12.64
N GLY A 85 -6.17 0.95 11.46
CA GLY A 85 -4.77 1.17 11.11
C GLY A 85 -4.25 2.56 11.50
N PRO A 86 -2.94 2.82 11.44
CA PRO A 86 -2.39 4.16 11.51
C PRO A 86 -3.03 5.07 10.46
N ARG A 87 -3.41 6.27 10.91
CA ARG A 87 -3.99 7.32 10.07
C ARG A 87 -2.99 8.45 9.93
N PHE A 88 -2.77 8.84 8.69
CA PHE A 88 -1.85 9.88 8.26
C PHE A 88 -2.66 11.04 7.69
N CYS A 89 -2.41 12.27 8.13
CA CYS A 89 -3.22 13.43 7.72
C CYS A 89 -2.41 14.71 7.45
N ASP A 90 -1.10 14.68 7.65
CA ASP A 90 -0.25 15.87 7.50
C ASP A 90 0.86 15.62 6.47
N VAL A 91 1.57 16.70 6.10
CA VAL A 91 2.75 16.63 5.24
C VAL A 91 3.89 16.00 6.02
N SER A 92 4.12 14.71 5.80
CA SER A 92 5.19 14.01 6.50
C SER A 92 5.68 12.78 5.76
N SER A 93 6.89 12.36 6.16
CA SER A 93 7.42 11.03 5.87
C SER A 93 7.17 10.15 7.09
N TYR A 94 6.62 8.96 6.87
CA TYR A 94 6.25 8.04 7.93
C TYR A 94 7.20 6.84 7.99
N PRO A 95 7.33 6.21 9.18
CA PRO A 95 8.12 5.00 9.34
C PRO A 95 7.68 3.87 8.38
N GLU A 96 8.59 2.94 8.14
CA GLU A 96 8.23 1.73 7.40
C GLU A 96 7.16 0.91 8.14
N ILE A 97 6.31 0.23 7.37
CA ILE A 97 5.26 -0.64 7.89
C ILE A 97 5.47 -2.03 7.31
N GLN A 98 5.61 -3.02 8.17
CA GLN A 98 5.59 -4.42 7.80
C GLN A 98 4.24 -5.02 8.18
N SER A 99 3.57 -5.69 7.25
CA SER A 99 2.29 -6.33 7.52
C SER A 99 2.45 -7.64 8.28
N GLU A 100 1.39 -8.03 9.01
CA GLU A 100 1.32 -9.30 9.72
C GLU A 100 0.98 -10.46 8.76
N ASP A 101 0.33 -10.19 7.64
CA ASP A 101 -0.04 -11.14 6.58
C ASP A 101 0.33 -10.63 5.16
N ASN A 102 -0.17 -11.29 4.11
CA ASN A 102 0.12 -10.97 2.71
C ASN A 102 -0.75 -9.84 2.12
N LEU A 103 -1.56 -9.17 2.94
CA LEU A 103 -2.51 -8.14 2.49
C LEU A 103 -2.34 -6.82 3.24
N VAL A 104 -2.13 -5.75 2.50
CA VAL A 104 -2.24 -4.38 3.01
C VAL A 104 -3.39 -3.67 2.32
N ILE A 105 -4.22 -2.99 3.12
CA ILE A 105 -5.32 -2.14 2.63
C ILE A 105 -4.98 -0.70 2.94
N ILE A 106 -4.97 0.15 1.90
CA ILE A 106 -4.76 1.58 2.03
C ILE A 106 -6.05 2.29 1.66
N HIS A 107 -6.63 3.02 2.60
CA HIS A 107 -7.75 3.91 2.36
C HIS A 107 -7.22 5.33 2.20
N TYR A 108 -7.29 5.88 0.99
CA TYR A 108 -6.86 7.25 0.71
C TYR A 108 -8.06 8.17 0.47
N ILE A 109 -8.09 9.28 1.20
CA ILE A 109 -9.10 10.34 1.07
C ILE A 109 -8.42 11.68 0.80
N GLY A 110 -8.39 12.08 -0.47
CA GLY A 110 -7.93 13.41 -0.90
C GLY A 110 -9.10 14.28 -1.33
N LYS A 111 -9.16 15.54 -0.89
CA LYS A 111 -10.21 16.50 -1.32
C LYS A 111 -9.74 17.57 -2.31
N ALA A 112 -8.49 17.55 -2.75
CA ALA A 112 -7.90 18.53 -3.68
C ALA A 112 -6.90 17.87 -4.63
N ALA A 113 -6.68 18.49 -5.79
CA ALA A 113 -5.80 17.96 -6.84
C ALA A 113 -4.33 17.81 -6.41
N ALA A 114 -3.84 18.75 -5.59
CA ALA A 114 -2.45 18.77 -5.12
C ALA A 114 -2.15 17.75 -4.00
N ARG A 115 -3.17 17.07 -3.46
CA ARG A 115 -2.98 16.08 -2.40
C ARG A 115 -2.47 14.77 -2.98
N SER A 116 -1.56 14.11 -2.27
CA SER A 116 -1.04 12.82 -2.71
C SER A 116 -0.52 11.96 -1.55
N LEU A 117 -0.49 10.65 -1.79
CA LEU A 117 0.19 9.64 -0.99
C LEU A 117 1.16 8.90 -1.92
N SER A 118 2.43 8.82 -1.54
CA SER A 118 3.43 8.03 -2.23
C SER A 118 4.02 6.99 -1.30
N PHE A 119 4.34 5.81 -1.82
CA PHE A 119 4.99 4.75 -1.07
C PHE A 119 5.70 3.79 -2.03
N THR A 120 6.64 3.04 -1.50
CA THR A 120 7.23 1.89 -2.16
C THR A 120 6.83 0.64 -1.39
N TYR A 121 6.51 -0.44 -2.09
CA TYR A 121 6.25 -1.73 -1.47
C TYR A 121 7.13 -2.83 -2.05
N ARG A 122 7.46 -3.81 -1.22
CA ARG A 122 8.22 -5.02 -1.59
C ARG A 122 7.78 -6.22 -0.76
N MET A 123 8.18 -7.40 -1.20
CA MET A 123 7.98 -8.64 -0.46
C MET A 123 8.95 -8.70 0.73
N PHE A 124 8.51 -9.24 1.86
CA PHE A 124 9.32 -9.51 3.06
C PHE A 124 9.21 -10.98 3.44
#